data_AF-A0A2K2FQ38-F1
#
_entry.id   AF-A0A2K2FQ38-F1
#
_cell.length_a   1.000
_cell.length_b   1.000
_cell.length_c   1.000
_cell.angle_alpha   90.00
_cell.angle_beta   90.00
_cell.angle_gamma   90.00
#
_symmetry.space_group_name_H-M   'P 1'
#
loop_
_entity.id
_entity.type
_entity.pdbx_description
1 polymer ?
#
loop_
_entity_poly.entity_id
_entity_poly.type
_entity_poly.pdbx_seq_one_letter_code
_entity_poly.pdbx_strand_id
1 'polypeptide(L)'
;MKVYEEVKLKVREGSKTGRKEALCVDEWVESFKDRYQKTWWNTPVSMPELGEPMDKSMKRQKEKDADMWINALYGKLEKFPSQVEKRAAWQEEAIRIARSAGAEILGIKSPKLSDIIFGDFARVTGAFIEEASSFNPGIRPVDIMQAMRNVWIMNCMQVLMGIEVEYTPSIFAYSMLYPVTDNYMDDAGISPQSKWRISRNFRRKLSGEGKKPENEHEEQIFRLVDRIEKQYPRREFPYVYDSLLCIHKAQERSLEQQGKDLSPYESNILDISFEKGGTSVLADAFLVKGILSKGDADFIFGFGAILQMIDDLQDAERDMNNGHMTIFSQTAKRWKLDSITNRLLNFLHHHMKSWMYYVNISQHEMIRLIESNCILLIMEAIARNKKFFSQSYLKHIETYSPYSFAYLQNLENNLKKKYAKLEKRFRGISVDSILAQAVTPVYQ
;
A
#
# COMPACT_ATOMS: atom_id res chain seq x y z
N MET A 1 -20.18 -8.83 30.81
CA MET A 1 -19.22 -9.66 31.58
C MET A 1 -19.44 -11.17 31.45
N LYS A 2 -20.67 -11.71 31.40
CA LYS A 2 -20.88 -13.17 31.16
C LYS A 2 -20.51 -13.68 29.75
N VAL A 3 -20.61 -12.83 28.73
CA VAL A 3 -20.21 -13.16 27.34
C VAL A 3 -18.69 -13.21 27.16
N TYR A 4 -17.91 -12.56 28.03
CA TYR A 4 -16.44 -12.54 27.97
C TYR A 4 -15.80 -13.81 28.58
N GLU A 5 -16.49 -14.44 29.53
CA GLU A 5 -16.08 -15.73 30.13
C GLU A 5 -16.40 -16.92 29.21
N GLU A 6 -17.52 -16.89 28.47
CA GLU A 6 -17.87 -17.97 27.52
C GLU A 6 -16.91 -18.08 26.32
N VAL A 7 -16.30 -16.96 25.89
CA VAL A 7 -15.25 -16.96 24.86
C VAL A 7 -13.93 -17.53 25.41
N LYS A 8 -13.59 -17.27 26.68
CA LYS A 8 -12.41 -17.88 27.34
C LYS A 8 -12.57 -19.39 27.56
N LEU A 9 -13.80 -19.85 27.85
CA LEU A 9 -14.09 -21.28 28.05
C LEU A 9 -14.04 -22.07 26.75
N LYS A 10 -14.55 -21.54 25.63
CA LYS A 10 -14.42 -22.19 24.31
C LYS A 10 -12.98 -22.26 23.79
N VAL A 11 -12.12 -21.30 24.18
CA VAL A 11 -10.68 -21.36 23.87
C VAL A 11 -9.96 -22.39 24.77
N ARG A 12 -10.44 -22.63 26.00
CA ARG A 12 -9.85 -23.63 26.92
C ARG A 12 -10.28 -25.07 26.63
N GLU A 13 -11.50 -25.31 26.16
CA GLU A 13 -11.99 -26.68 25.90
C GLU A 13 -11.41 -27.33 24.63
N GLY A 14 -10.81 -26.55 23.73
CA GLY A 14 -9.99 -27.05 22.62
C GLY A 14 -8.56 -27.48 23.00
N SER A 15 -8.14 -27.35 24.28
CA SER A 15 -6.75 -27.53 24.70
C SER A 15 -6.41 -28.90 25.31
N LYS A 16 -7.34 -29.86 25.31
CA LYS A 16 -7.13 -31.19 25.90
C LYS A 16 -7.00 -32.32 24.89
N THR A 17 -6.31 -32.11 23.78
CA THR A 17 -5.68 -33.20 23.00
C THR A 17 -4.69 -32.61 22.00
N GLY A 18 -3.39 -32.81 22.25
CA GLY A 18 -2.30 -32.59 21.29
C GLY A 18 -1.82 -31.15 21.20
N ARG A 19 -0.53 -30.93 21.48
CA ARG A 19 0.22 -29.79 20.96
C ARG A 19 0.03 -29.77 19.44
N LYS A 20 -0.89 -28.96 18.92
CA LYS A 20 -0.76 -28.48 17.54
C LYS A 20 0.37 -27.48 17.59
N GLU A 21 1.51 -27.84 17.00
CA GLU A 21 2.61 -26.92 16.73
C GLU A 21 2.01 -25.65 16.14
N ALA A 22 2.22 -24.52 16.82
CA ALA A 22 1.83 -23.25 16.27
C ALA A 22 2.81 -22.98 15.13
N LEU A 23 2.34 -23.17 13.89
CA LEU A 23 3.13 -22.95 12.69
C LEU A 23 3.76 -21.54 12.74
N CYS A 24 5.02 -21.41 12.35
CA CYS A 24 5.66 -20.10 12.26
C CYS A 24 5.12 -19.32 11.05
N VAL A 25 5.31 -17.99 11.01
CA VAL A 25 4.82 -17.18 9.88
C VAL A 25 5.45 -17.60 8.56
N ASP A 26 6.71 -18.07 8.56
CA ASP A 26 7.41 -18.56 7.36
C ASP A 26 6.68 -19.77 6.74
N GLU A 27 6.19 -20.72 7.55
CA GLU A 27 5.40 -21.86 7.07
C GLU A 27 4.04 -21.43 6.51
N TRP A 28 3.44 -20.38 7.05
CA TRP A 28 2.23 -19.78 6.47
C TRP A 28 2.54 -19.16 5.11
N VAL A 29 3.62 -18.39 5.00
CA VAL A 29 4.06 -17.76 3.75
C VAL A 29 4.27 -18.80 2.66
N GLU A 30 5.02 -19.87 2.93
CA GLU A 30 5.21 -20.96 1.95
C GLU A 30 3.87 -21.60 1.53
N SER A 31 2.99 -21.89 2.49
CA SER A 31 1.66 -22.43 2.20
C SER A 31 0.78 -21.47 1.39
N PHE A 32 0.89 -20.16 1.62
CA PHE A 32 0.12 -19.15 0.90
C PHE A 32 0.67 -18.94 -0.50
N LYS A 33 1.99 -18.88 -0.69
CA LYS A 33 2.63 -18.81 -2.01
C LYS A 33 2.17 -19.96 -2.91
N ASP A 34 2.24 -21.19 -2.42
CA ASP A 34 1.79 -22.38 -3.16
C ASP A 34 0.32 -22.28 -3.57
N ARG A 35 -0.53 -21.85 -2.65
CA ARG A 35 -1.97 -21.69 -2.91
C ARG A 35 -2.21 -20.61 -3.94
N TYR A 36 -1.67 -19.41 -3.74
CA TYR A 36 -1.95 -18.27 -4.62
C TYR A 36 -1.33 -18.46 -6.00
N GLN A 37 -0.18 -19.14 -6.13
CA GLN A 37 0.34 -19.55 -7.45
C GLN A 37 -0.65 -20.47 -8.18
N LYS A 38 -1.18 -21.49 -7.50
CA LYS A 38 -2.20 -22.37 -8.09
C LYS A 38 -3.46 -21.58 -8.47
N THR A 39 -3.94 -20.71 -7.59
CA THR A 39 -5.10 -19.85 -7.86
C THR A 39 -4.84 -18.94 -9.06
N TRP A 40 -3.67 -18.31 -9.12
CA TRP A 40 -3.26 -17.48 -10.25
C TRP A 40 -3.32 -18.25 -11.56
N TRP A 41 -2.68 -19.43 -11.63
CA TRP A 41 -2.65 -20.25 -12.85
C TRP A 41 -4.02 -20.80 -13.27
N ASN A 42 -4.92 -21.02 -12.30
CA ASN A 42 -6.31 -21.42 -12.55
C ASN A 42 -7.25 -20.24 -12.84
N THR A 43 -6.80 -19.00 -12.63
CA THR A 43 -7.62 -17.82 -12.88
C THR A 43 -7.80 -17.60 -14.40
N PRO A 44 -9.03 -17.38 -14.90
CA PRO A 44 -9.28 -17.15 -16.31
C PRO A 44 -8.55 -15.91 -16.87
N VAL A 45 -8.14 -16.00 -18.14
CA VAL A 45 -7.58 -14.88 -18.93
C VAL A 45 -8.62 -14.18 -19.80
N SER A 46 -9.87 -14.66 -19.76
CA SER A 46 -11.01 -14.03 -20.43
C SER A 46 -11.30 -12.65 -19.86
N MET A 47 -12.00 -11.82 -20.64
CA MET A 47 -12.42 -10.50 -20.19
C MET A 47 -13.18 -10.60 -18.85
N PRO A 48 -12.77 -9.86 -17.81
CA PRO A 48 -13.43 -9.87 -16.51
C PRO A 48 -14.81 -9.19 -16.54
N GLU A 49 -15.66 -9.56 -15.59
CA GLU A 49 -16.94 -8.88 -15.34
C GLU A 49 -16.69 -7.57 -14.57
N LEU A 50 -16.62 -6.44 -15.30
CA LEU A 50 -16.34 -5.11 -14.73
C LEU A 50 -17.59 -4.23 -14.57
N GLY A 51 -18.77 -4.83 -14.62
CA GLY A 51 -20.05 -4.14 -14.62
C GLY A 51 -20.39 -3.54 -15.99
N GLU A 52 -21.19 -2.48 -16.00
CA GLU A 52 -21.70 -1.87 -17.23
C GLU A 52 -20.65 -0.98 -17.92
N PRO A 53 -20.51 -1.04 -19.25
CA PRO A 53 -19.70 -0.11 -20.01
C PRO A 53 -20.16 1.34 -19.79
N MET A 54 -19.21 2.24 -19.60
CA MET A 54 -19.44 3.68 -19.49
C MET A 54 -19.44 4.36 -20.86
N ASP A 55 -20.48 5.15 -21.11
CA ASP A 55 -20.56 5.95 -22.33
C ASP A 55 -19.55 7.12 -22.32
N LYS A 56 -19.31 7.68 -23.51
CA LYS A 56 -18.35 8.79 -23.69
C LYS A 56 -18.78 10.10 -23.03
N SER A 57 -20.08 10.33 -22.86
CA SER A 57 -20.64 11.54 -22.25
C SER A 57 -20.42 11.53 -20.74
N MET A 58 -20.76 10.43 -20.08
CA MET A 58 -20.54 10.18 -18.65
C MET A 58 -19.06 10.30 -18.30
N LYS A 59 -18.18 9.70 -19.12
CA LYS A 59 -16.73 9.79 -18.94
C LYS A 59 -16.23 11.24 -19.03
N ARG A 60 -16.67 12.00 -20.03
CA ARG A 60 -16.33 13.43 -20.16
C ARG A 60 -16.84 14.26 -18.98
N GLN A 61 -18.01 13.91 -18.43
CA GLN A 61 -18.53 14.58 -17.24
C GLN A 61 -17.64 14.27 -16.02
N LYS A 62 -17.30 13.00 -15.79
CA LYS A 62 -16.37 12.61 -14.72
C LYS A 62 -15.00 13.28 -14.83
N GLU A 63 -14.46 13.41 -16.04
CA GLU A 63 -13.20 14.12 -16.30
C GLU A 63 -13.32 15.62 -15.94
N LYS A 64 -14.42 16.27 -16.32
CA LYS A 64 -14.70 17.66 -15.92
C LYS A 64 -14.81 17.82 -14.40
N ASP A 65 -15.51 16.89 -13.75
CA ASP A 65 -15.71 16.93 -12.30
C ASP A 65 -14.38 16.72 -11.57
N ALA A 66 -13.56 15.76 -12.02
CA ALA A 66 -12.21 15.56 -11.50
C ALA A 66 -11.33 16.81 -11.68
N ASP A 67 -11.33 17.42 -12.87
CA ASP A 67 -10.57 18.65 -13.12
C ASP A 67 -11.06 19.81 -12.27
N MET A 68 -12.38 19.96 -12.09
CA MET A 68 -12.97 20.97 -11.21
C MET A 68 -12.43 20.80 -9.78
N TRP A 69 -12.47 19.58 -9.24
CA TRP A 69 -11.99 19.30 -7.88
C TRP A 69 -10.48 19.48 -7.72
N ILE A 70 -9.69 19.00 -8.68
CA ILE A 70 -8.23 19.21 -8.71
C ILE A 70 -7.90 20.71 -8.75
N ASN A 71 -8.64 21.48 -9.55
CA ASN A 71 -8.45 22.93 -9.64
C ASN A 71 -8.88 23.65 -8.36
N ALA A 72 -9.96 23.22 -7.70
CA ALA A 72 -10.39 23.76 -6.42
C ALA A 72 -9.35 23.53 -5.32
N LEU A 73 -8.84 22.30 -5.20
CA LEU A 73 -7.78 21.97 -4.23
C LEU A 73 -6.50 22.74 -4.53
N TYR A 74 -6.06 22.75 -5.80
CA TYR A 74 -4.90 23.52 -6.22
C TYR A 74 -5.04 25.03 -5.90
N GLY A 75 -6.18 25.63 -6.23
CA GLY A 75 -6.45 27.04 -5.94
C GLY A 75 -6.51 27.34 -4.45
N LYS A 76 -6.90 26.36 -3.63
CA LYS A 76 -6.83 26.47 -2.17
C LYS A 76 -5.38 26.43 -1.67
N LEU A 77 -4.56 25.51 -2.20
CA LEU A 77 -3.12 25.42 -1.88
C LEU A 77 -2.37 26.69 -2.29
N GLU A 78 -2.69 27.31 -3.43
CA GLU A 78 -2.09 28.60 -3.85
C GLU A 78 -2.35 29.75 -2.86
N LYS A 79 -3.45 29.67 -2.11
CA LYS A 79 -3.86 30.68 -1.12
C LYS A 79 -3.40 30.34 0.30
N PHE A 80 -2.40 29.46 0.46
CA PHE A 80 -1.82 29.16 1.76
C PHE A 80 -1.36 30.47 2.46
N PRO A 81 -1.88 30.76 3.67
CA PRO A 81 -1.66 32.06 4.29
C PRO A 81 -0.29 32.13 4.97
N SER A 82 0.40 33.27 4.78
CA SER A 82 1.66 33.57 5.49
C SER A 82 1.44 33.73 7.00
N GLN A 83 0.33 34.38 7.38
CA GLN A 83 -0.10 34.61 8.76
C GLN A 83 -0.58 33.30 9.42
N VAL A 84 0.02 32.95 10.55
CA VAL A 84 -0.24 31.69 11.28
C VAL A 84 -1.68 31.64 11.78
N GLU A 85 -2.23 32.77 12.21
CA GLU A 85 -3.58 32.90 12.77
C GLU A 85 -4.67 32.57 11.74
N LYS A 86 -4.35 32.70 10.44
CA LYS A 86 -5.27 32.39 9.34
C LYS A 86 -5.17 30.94 8.86
N ARG A 87 -4.16 30.17 9.31
CA ARG A 87 -3.93 28.80 8.84
C ARG A 87 -5.01 27.83 9.28
N ALA A 88 -5.54 27.97 10.50
CA ALA A 88 -6.62 27.11 10.99
C ALA A 88 -7.88 27.19 10.10
N ALA A 89 -8.38 28.40 9.86
CA ALA A 89 -9.53 28.61 8.96
C ALA A 89 -9.24 28.18 7.52
N TRP A 90 -8.01 28.37 7.05
CA TRP A 90 -7.59 27.88 5.73
C TRP A 90 -7.64 26.34 5.67
N GLN A 91 -7.15 25.67 6.70
CA GLN A 91 -7.02 24.22 6.81
C GLN A 91 -8.38 23.55 6.85
N GLU A 92 -9.32 24.06 7.65
CA GLU A 92 -10.71 23.56 7.67
C GLU A 92 -11.35 23.57 6.28
N GLU A 93 -11.18 24.66 5.53
CA GLU A 93 -11.71 24.75 4.17
C GLU A 93 -10.96 23.83 3.19
N ALA A 94 -9.65 23.66 3.35
CA ALA A 94 -8.86 22.73 2.53
C ALA A 94 -9.32 21.28 2.74
N ILE A 95 -9.55 20.88 3.99
CA ILE A 95 -10.09 19.57 4.34
C ILE A 95 -11.49 19.38 3.75
N ARG A 96 -12.37 20.39 3.83
CA ARG A 96 -13.71 20.30 3.21
C ARG A 96 -13.62 20.08 1.70
N ILE A 97 -12.74 20.79 1.00
CA ILE A 97 -12.55 20.62 -0.45
C ILE A 97 -11.96 19.23 -0.74
N ALA A 98 -10.95 18.80 0.01
CA ALA A 98 -10.33 17.48 -0.14
C ALA A 98 -11.31 16.33 0.12
N ARG A 99 -12.16 16.44 1.14
CA ARG A 99 -13.22 15.48 1.46
C ARG A 99 -14.22 15.37 0.31
N SER A 100 -14.74 16.49 -0.19
CA SER A 100 -15.70 16.47 -1.30
C SER A 100 -15.08 15.91 -2.59
N ALA A 101 -13.85 16.32 -2.91
CA ALA A 101 -13.10 15.82 -4.05
C ALA A 101 -12.86 14.31 -3.95
N GLY A 102 -12.35 13.86 -2.80
CA GLY A 102 -12.04 12.46 -2.55
C GLY A 102 -13.30 11.59 -2.58
N ALA A 103 -14.40 12.04 -1.97
CA ALA A 103 -15.65 11.26 -1.96
C ALA A 103 -16.17 11.02 -3.38
N GLU A 104 -16.13 12.06 -4.24
CA GLU A 104 -16.55 11.93 -5.64
C GLU A 104 -15.59 11.05 -6.45
N ILE A 105 -14.28 11.29 -6.36
CA ILE A 105 -13.25 10.55 -7.12
C ILE A 105 -13.22 9.07 -6.73
N LEU A 106 -13.31 8.78 -5.43
CA LEU A 106 -13.30 7.43 -4.88
C LEU A 106 -14.68 6.75 -4.94
N GLY A 107 -15.73 7.46 -5.36
CA GLY A 107 -17.09 6.95 -5.42
C GLY A 107 -17.68 6.58 -4.06
N ILE A 108 -17.28 7.27 -3.00
CA ILE A 108 -17.76 7.04 -1.63
C ILE A 108 -19.17 7.63 -1.49
N LYS A 109 -20.17 6.75 -1.39
CA LYS A 109 -21.58 7.14 -1.21
C LYS A 109 -22.08 7.01 0.22
N SER A 110 -21.41 6.18 1.03
CA SER A 110 -21.81 5.88 2.41
C SER A 110 -21.30 6.99 3.35
N PRO A 111 -22.18 7.64 4.14
CA PRO A 111 -21.75 8.60 5.16
C PRO A 111 -20.77 7.98 6.17
N LYS A 112 -21.03 6.74 6.59
CA LYS A 112 -20.16 6.01 7.52
C LYS A 112 -18.77 5.79 6.95
N LEU A 113 -18.67 5.36 5.69
CA LEU A 113 -17.38 5.17 5.03
C LEU A 113 -16.66 6.52 4.81
N SER A 114 -17.41 7.57 4.50
CA SER A 114 -16.87 8.94 4.40
C SER A 114 -16.27 9.41 5.73
N ASP A 115 -16.93 9.15 6.86
CA ASP A 115 -16.41 9.49 8.19
C ASP A 115 -15.16 8.70 8.54
N ILE A 116 -15.07 7.43 8.17
CA ILE A 116 -13.85 6.62 8.36
C ILE A 116 -12.69 7.19 7.53
N ILE A 117 -12.89 7.41 6.23
CA ILE A 117 -11.82 7.83 5.32
C ILE A 117 -11.39 9.29 5.56
N PHE A 118 -12.34 10.19 5.80
CA PHE A 118 -12.04 11.61 5.95
C PHE A 118 -12.08 12.09 7.40
N GLY A 119 -12.27 11.19 8.36
CA GLY A 119 -12.17 11.44 9.80
C GLY A 119 -11.05 10.61 10.39
N ASP A 120 -11.26 9.30 10.56
CA ASP A 120 -10.30 8.43 11.25
C ASP A 120 -8.96 8.30 10.52
N PHE A 121 -8.98 8.04 9.21
CA PHE A 121 -7.75 7.94 8.42
C PHE A 121 -7.01 9.27 8.39
N ALA A 122 -7.73 10.38 8.28
CA ALA A 122 -7.15 11.73 8.31
C ALA A 122 -6.50 12.04 9.66
N ARG A 123 -7.12 11.61 10.77
CA ARG A 123 -6.55 11.71 12.13
C ARG A 123 -5.22 10.98 12.22
N VAL A 124 -5.19 9.70 11.83
CA VAL A 124 -3.98 8.87 11.88
C VAL A 124 -2.90 9.45 10.96
N THR A 125 -3.29 9.91 9.77
CA THR A 125 -2.38 10.55 8.81
C THR A 125 -1.75 11.81 9.40
N GLY A 126 -2.55 12.68 10.03
CA GLY A 126 -2.06 13.90 10.65
C GLY A 126 -1.07 13.64 11.76
N ALA A 127 -1.41 12.73 12.69
CA ALA A 127 -0.53 12.32 13.77
C ALA A 127 0.79 11.74 13.27
N PHE A 128 0.74 10.92 12.21
CA PHE A 128 1.93 10.36 11.58
C PHE A 128 2.86 11.45 11.02
N ILE A 129 2.32 12.43 10.30
CA ILE A 129 3.13 13.48 9.67
C ILE A 129 3.80 14.38 10.73
N GLU A 130 3.05 14.76 11.77
CA GLU A 130 3.57 15.55 12.88
C GLU A 130 4.71 14.82 13.61
N GLU A 131 4.52 13.52 13.88
CA GLU A 131 5.55 12.73 14.54
C GLU A 131 6.75 12.46 13.64
N ALA A 132 6.55 12.18 12.35
CA ALA A 132 7.66 11.95 11.40
C ALA A 132 8.56 13.19 11.29
N SER A 133 7.96 14.37 11.24
CA SER A 133 8.67 15.65 11.21
C SER A 133 9.44 15.92 12.51
N SER A 134 8.90 15.48 13.65
CA SER A 134 9.55 15.62 14.95
C SER A 134 10.67 14.59 15.17
N PHE A 135 10.49 13.37 14.69
CA PHE A 135 11.43 12.26 14.84
C PHE A 135 12.72 12.47 14.04
N ASN A 136 12.60 13.00 12.82
CA ASN A 136 13.74 13.36 11.99
C ASN A 136 13.47 14.73 11.32
N PRO A 137 13.90 15.84 11.94
CA PRO A 137 13.69 17.19 11.37
C PRO A 137 14.34 17.40 9.98
N GLY A 138 15.29 16.55 9.60
CA GLY A 138 15.94 16.58 8.29
C GLY A 138 15.28 15.70 7.24
N ILE A 139 14.21 14.96 7.57
CA ILE A 139 13.52 14.10 6.60
C ILE A 139 12.90 14.94 5.50
N ARG A 140 13.04 14.50 4.24
CA ARG A 140 12.40 15.20 3.13
C ARG A 140 10.90 14.90 3.20
N PRO A 141 10.04 15.89 2.99
CA PRO A 141 8.61 15.64 3.02
C PRO A 141 8.12 14.59 2.00
N VAL A 142 8.77 14.46 0.85
CA VAL A 142 8.51 13.36 -0.11
C VAL A 142 8.71 11.96 0.52
N ASP A 143 9.67 11.82 1.45
CA ASP A 143 9.93 10.55 2.15
C ASP A 143 8.83 10.27 3.19
N ILE A 144 8.29 11.32 3.85
CA ILE A 144 7.11 11.20 4.72
C ILE A 144 5.90 10.74 3.88
N MET A 145 5.68 11.37 2.73
CA MET A 145 4.57 11.03 1.83
C MET A 145 4.68 9.60 1.29
N GLN A 146 5.90 9.10 1.08
CA GLN A 146 6.15 7.70 0.71
C GLN A 146 5.78 6.76 1.87
N ALA A 147 6.30 7.03 3.08
CA ALA A 147 6.04 6.24 4.29
C ALA A 147 4.54 6.20 4.66
N MET A 148 3.82 7.29 4.40
CA MET A 148 2.38 7.42 4.65
C MET A 148 1.54 6.39 3.89
N ARG A 149 2.01 5.84 2.77
CA ARG A 149 1.30 4.79 2.04
C ARG A 149 1.08 3.55 2.92
N ASN A 150 2.07 3.15 3.71
CA ASN A 150 1.94 2.03 4.65
C ASN A 150 0.91 2.34 5.75
N VAL A 151 0.87 3.59 6.22
CA VAL A 151 -0.14 4.02 7.20
C VAL A 151 -1.56 3.84 6.66
N TRP A 152 -1.79 4.20 5.39
CA TRP A 152 -3.11 4.01 4.77
C TRP A 152 -3.47 2.53 4.57
N ILE A 153 -2.51 1.69 4.18
CA ILE A 153 -2.73 0.24 4.10
C ILE A 153 -3.07 -0.33 5.48
N MET A 154 -2.33 0.06 6.53
CA MET A 154 -2.61 -0.35 7.90
C MET A 154 -3.98 0.13 8.39
N ASN A 155 -4.41 1.35 8.03
CA ASN A 155 -5.77 1.83 8.32
C ASN A 155 -6.83 0.98 7.61
N CYS A 156 -6.59 0.58 6.35
CA CYS A 156 -7.45 -0.39 5.67
C CYS A 156 -7.50 -1.72 6.43
N MET A 157 -6.36 -2.23 6.90
CA MET A 157 -6.29 -3.48 7.65
C MET A 157 -7.07 -3.39 8.97
N GLN A 158 -7.01 -2.27 9.69
CA GLN A 158 -7.80 -2.04 10.91
C GLN A 158 -9.30 -2.21 10.62
N VAL A 159 -9.81 -1.53 9.58
CA VAL A 159 -11.21 -1.65 9.17
C VAL A 159 -11.56 -3.07 8.74
N LEU A 160 -10.73 -3.70 7.89
CA LEU A 160 -10.96 -5.04 7.37
C LEU A 160 -10.95 -6.11 8.45
N MET A 161 -10.18 -5.94 9.52
CA MET A 161 -10.13 -6.83 10.67
C MET A 161 -11.19 -6.49 11.75
N GLY A 162 -12.00 -5.45 11.51
CA GLY A 162 -13.10 -5.05 12.40
C GLY A 162 -12.63 -4.44 13.71
N ILE A 163 -11.45 -3.81 13.72
CA ILE A 163 -10.92 -3.07 14.86
C ILE A 163 -10.96 -1.56 14.59
N GLU A 164 -10.87 -0.76 15.64
CA GLU A 164 -10.87 0.69 15.53
C GLU A 164 -9.62 1.18 14.79
N VAL A 165 -9.78 2.25 14.01
CA VAL A 165 -8.66 2.88 13.30
C VAL A 165 -7.90 3.75 14.30
N GLU A 166 -6.76 3.28 14.76
CA GLU A 166 -5.92 3.99 15.72
C GLU A 166 -4.53 4.27 15.16
N TYR A 167 -3.89 5.30 15.71
CA TYR A 167 -2.49 5.59 15.48
C TYR A 167 -1.67 4.94 16.58
N THR A 168 -0.76 4.03 16.24
CA THR A 168 0.02 3.25 17.21
C THR A 168 1.52 3.41 17.01
N PRO A 169 2.34 3.18 18.07
CA PRO A 169 3.79 3.18 17.95
C PRO A 169 4.34 2.26 16.84
N SER A 170 3.75 1.08 16.62
CA SER A 170 4.16 0.14 15.58
C SER A 170 3.82 0.62 14.17
N ILE A 171 2.65 1.24 13.97
CA ILE A 171 2.27 1.88 12.70
C ILE A 171 3.34 2.91 12.32
N PHE A 172 3.64 3.84 13.23
CA PHE A 172 4.69 4.83 13.00
C PHE A 172 6.04 4.19 12.69
N ALA A 173 6.48 3.28 13.57
CA ALA A 173 7.83 2.74 13.52
C ALA A 173 8.11 2.03 12.21
N TYR A 174 7.17 1.17 11.76
CA TYR A 174 7.36 0.42 10.53
C TYR A 174 7.17 1.27 9.27
N SER A 175 6.20 2.19 9.24
CA SER A 175 6.09 3.14 8.14
C SER A 175 7.37 3.97 7.96
N MET A 176 8.02 4.36 9.06
CA MET A 176 9.29 5.09 9.04
C MET A 176 10.53 4.22 8.79
N LEU A 177 10.44 2.89 8.93
CA LEU A 177 11.54 2.00 8.53
C LEU A 177 11.78 2.10 7.02
N TYR A 178 10.73 2.27 6.21
CA TYR A 178 10.81 2.32 4.75
C TYR A 178 11.75 3.42 4.22
N PRO A 179 11.56 4.72 4.52
CA PRO A 179 12.47 5.77 4.03
C PRO A 179 13.89 5.68 4.60
N VAL A 180 14.09 4.94 5.71
CA VAL A 180 15.42 4.74 6.30
C VAL A 180 16.09 3.49 5.72
N THR A 181 15.35 2.49 5.24
CA THR A 181 15.90 1.26 4.69
C THR A 181 15.89 1.26 3.17
N ASP A 182 14.73 1.34 2.52
CA ASP A 182 14.60 1.27 1.06
C ASP A 182 15.35 2.40 0.34
N ASN A 183 15.21 3.66 0.78
CA ASN A 183 15.97 4.77 0.17
C ASN A 183 17.50 4.59 0.33
N TYR A 184 17.94 3.99 1.44
CA TYR A 184 19.35 3.67 1.66
C TYR A 184 19.83 2.55 0.73
N MET A 185 18.97 1.55 0.49
CA MET A 185 19.23 0.45 -0.42
C MET A 185 19.24 0.89 -1.90
N ASP A 186 18.46 1.91 -2.26
CA ASP A 186 18.38 2.44 -3.62
C ASP A 186 19.46 3.49 -3.95
N ASP A 187 20.10 4.10 -2.94
CA ASP A 187 21.10 5.15 -3.16
C ASP A 187 22.36 4.61 -3.86
N ALA A 188 22.63 5.09 -5.08
CA ALA A 188 23.80 4.70 -5.88
C ALA A 188 25.14 5.20 -5.29
N GLY A 189 25.11 6.21 -4.41
CA GLY A 189 26.27 6.72 -3.70
C GLY A 189 26.73 5.85 -2.54
N ILE A 190 25.91 4.88 -2.12
CA ILE A 190 26.22 3.97 -1.01
C ILE A 190 26.84 2.68 -1.55
N SER A 191 27.99 2.30 -0.98
CA SER A 191 28.71 1.10 -1.41
C SER A 191 27.90 -0.18 -1.17
N PRO A 192 27.99 -1.18 -2.07
CA PRO A 192 27.34 -2.48 -1.87
C PRO A 192 27.70 -3.15 -0.53
N GLN A 193 28.94 -2.99 -0.06
CA GLN A 193 29.37 -3.52 1.23
C GLN A 193 28.65 -2.87 2.41
N SER A 194 28.36 -1.56 2.32
CA SER A 194 27.61 -0.83 3.35
C SER A 194 26.16 -1.27 3.39
N LYS A 195 25.51 -1.40 2.21
CA LYS A 195 24.15 -1.93 2.07
C LYS A 195 24.03 -3.33 2.67
N TRP A 196 24.97 -4.22 2.33
CA TRP A 196 24.99 -5.58 2.87
C TRP A 196 25.19 -5.61 4.39
N ARG A 197 26.10 -4.78 4.92
CA ARG A 197 26.34 -4.69 6.37
C ARG A 197 25.08 -4.25 7.11
N ILE A 198 24.40 -3.20 6.64
CA ILE A 198 23.19 -2.68 7.27
C ILE A 198 22.05 -3.69 7.16
N SER A 199 21.82 -4.30 5.98
CA SER A 199 20.82 -5.37 5.82
C SER A 199 21.03 -6.49 6.84
N ARG A 200 22.28 -6.99 6.92
CA ARG A 200 22.65 -8.05 7.87
C ARG A 200 22.42 -7.61 9.32
N ASN A 201 22.87 -6.42 9.71
CA ASN A 201 22.72 -5.93 11.08
C ASN A 201 21.24 -5.68 11.44
N PHE A 202 20.45 -5.21 10.49
CA PHE A 202 19.00 -5.07 10.63
C PHE A 202 18.32 -6.43 10.85
N ARG A 203 18.63 -7.45 10.04
CA ARG A 203 18.15 -8.83 10.24
C ARG A 203 18.44 -9.37 11.63
N ARG A 204 19.67 -9.14 12.13
CA ARG A 204 20.09 -9.56 13.48
C ARG A 204 19.30 -8.86 14.56
N LYS A 205 19.06 -7.55 14.42
CA LYS A 205 18.20 -6.78 15.31
C LYS A 205 16.76 -7.30 15.27
N LEU A 206 16.19 -7.57 14.10
CA LEU A 206 14.86 -8.18 13.96
C LEU A 206 14.79 -9.57 14.59
N SER A 207 15.87 -10.35 14.54
CA SER A 207 15.97 -11.68 15.17
C SER A 207 16.10 -11.63 16.70
N GLY A 208 16.19 -10.43 17.29
CA GLY A 208 16.34 -10.25 18.73
C GLY A 208 17.77 -10.47 19.24
N GLU A 209 18.77 -10.52 18.35
CA GLU A 209 20.16 -10.51 18.78
C GLU A 209 20.48 -9.17 19.45
N GLY A 210 21.22 -9.19 20.56
CA GLY A 210 21.65 -8.01 21.31
C GLY A 210 22.73 -7.17 20.60
N LYS A 211 22.51 -6.87 19.31
CA LYS A 211 23.41 -6.09 18.46
C LYS A 211 23.33 -4.62 18.87
N LYS A 212 24.49 -4.01 19.11
CA LYS A 212 24.63 -2.56 19.24
C LYS A 212 24.81 -1.92 17.85
N PRO A 213 24.20 -0.76 17.60
CA PRO A 213 24.37 -0.03 16.35
C PRO A 213 25.82 0.46 16.23
N GLU A 214 26.35 0.43 15.01
CA GLU A 214 27.73 0.84 14.72
C GLU A 214 27.83 2.28 14.21
N ASN A 215 26.72 2.89 13.82
CA ASN A 215 26.65 4.25 13.28
C ASN A 215 25.27 4.87 13.50
N GLU A 216 25.13 6.17 13.20
CA GLU A 216 23.88 6.93 13.39
C GLU A 216 22.70 6.38 12.58
N HIS A 217 22.96 5.80 11.41
CA HIS A 217 21.92 5.23 10.58
C HIS A 217 21.36 3.92 11.18
N GLU A 218 22.24 3.02 11.65
CA GLU A 218 21.81 1.83 12.38
C GLU A 218 21.09 2.18 13.69
N GLU A 219 21.53 3.23 14.39
CA GLU A 219 20.84 3.74 15.58
C GLU A 219 19.40 4.16 15.27
N GLN A 220 19.15 4.82 14.13
CA GLN A 220 17.78 5.17 13.70
C GLN A 220 16.92 3.93 13.44
N ILE A 221 17.44 2.96 12.66
CA ILE A 221 16.74 1.70 12.39
C ILE A 221 16.42 0.98 13.72
N PHE A 222 17.40 0.89 14.62
CA PHE A 222 17.25 0.13 15.86
C PHE A 222 16.25 0.79 16.80
N ARG A 223 16.21 2.12 16.87
CA ARG A 223 15.18 2.86 17.63
C ARG A 223 13.77 2.58 17.14
N LEU A 224 13.57 2.46 15.83
CA LEU A 224 12.27 2.10 15.26
C LEU A 224 11.89 0.67 15.64
N VAL A 225 12.83 -0.29 15.54
CA VAL A 225 12.58 -1.67 16.00
C VAL A 225 12.30 -1.73 17.50
N ASP A 226 13.05 -0.99 18.33
CA ASP A 226 12.82 -0.90 19.78
C ASP A 226 11.43 -0.38 20.11
N ARG A 227 10.89 0.53 19.29
CA ARG A 227 9.53 1.05 19.45
C ARG A 227 8.48 -0.03 19.16
N ILE A 228 8.70 -0.86 18.15
CA ILE A 228 7.88 -2.05 17.89
C ILE A 228 7.98 -3.02 19.09
N GLU A 229 9.18 -3.25 19.61
CA GLU A 229 9.42 -4.11 20.79
C GLU A 229 8.74 -3.65 22.06
N LYS A 230 8.62 -2.34 22.28
CA LYS A 230 7.88 -1.78 23.41
C LYS A 230 6.38 -2.05 23.33
N GLN A 231 5.80 -2.00 22.13
CA GLN A 231 4.37 -2.29 21.93
C GLN A 231 4.10 -3.80 21.88
N TYR A 232 4.98 -4.56 21.25
CA TYR A 232 4.83 -6.01 21.06
C TYR A 232 6.04 -6.74 21.64
N PRO A 233 6.05 -7.06 22.95
CA PRO A 233 7.12 -7.83 23.55
C PRO A 233 7.34 -9.18 22.83
N ARG A 234 8.58 -9.47 22.42
CA ARG A 234 8.95 -10.65 21.61
C ARG A 234 8.43 -11.99 22.14
N ARG A 235 8.39 -12.15 23.47
CA ARG A 235 7.92 -13.38 24.12
C ARG A 235 6.41 -13.60 23.97
N GLU A 236 5.65 -12.51 23.88
CA GLU A 236 4.19 -12.54 23.80
C GLU A 236 3.71 -12.48 22.34
N PHE A 237 4.48 -11.80 21.48
CA PHE A 237 4.15 -11.57 20.07
C PHE A 237 5.28 -12.04 19.13
N PRO A 238 5.68 -13.32 19.16
CA PRO A 238 6.76 -13.82 18.30
C PRO A 238 6.45 -13.64 16.81
N TYR A 239 5.19 -13.80 16.40
CA TYR A 239 4.76 -13.72 15.00
C TYR A 239 4.93 -12.32 14.38
N VAL A 240 4.94 -11.25 15.18
CA VAL A 240 5.26 -9.91 14.67
C VAL A 240 6.68 -9.91 14.11
N TYR A 241 7.63 -10.49 14.83
CA TYR A 241 9.03 -10.54 14.41
C TYR A 241 9.27 -11.56 13.31
N ASP A 242 8.58 -12.69 13.36
CA ASP A 242 8.61 -13.65 12.25
C ASP A 242 8.12 -12.97 10.96
N SER A 243 7.03 -12.19 10.99
CA SER A 243 6.54 -11.47 9.81
C SER A 243 7.52 -10.42 9.30
N LEU A 244 8.19 -9.68 10.20
CA LEU A 244 9.22 -8.70 9.84
C LEU A 244 10.44 -9.37 9.20
N LEU A 245 10.82 -10.56 9.69
CA LEU A 245 11.87 -11.38 9.08
C LEU A 245 11.45 -11.93 7.72
N CYS A 246 10.18 -12.34 7.55
CA CYS A 246 9.66 -12.80 6.27
C CYS A 246 9.72 -11.71 5.19
N ILE A 247 9.23 -10.49 5.47
CA ILE A 247 9.33 -9.39 4.48
C ILE A 247 10.79 -8.99 4.22
N HIS A 248 11.65 -9.00 5.24
CA HIS A 248 13.07 -8.74 5.04
C HIS A 248 13.72 -9.77 4.11
N LYS A 249 13.45 -11.06 4.32
CA LYS A 249 13.89 -12.17 3.44
C LYS A 249 13.34 -12.00 2.02
N ALA A 250 12.06 -11.65 1.88
CA ALA A 250 11.41 -11.43 0.59
C ALA A 250 12.02 -10.25 -0.18
N GLN A 251 12.36 -9.17 0.51
CA GLN A 251 13.07 -8.03 -0.08
C GLN A 251 14.47 -8.43 -0.58
N GLU A 252 15.26 -9.15 0.23
CA GLU A 252 16.57 -9.65 -0.18
C GLU A 252 16.46 -10.54 -1.42
N ARG A 253 15.46 -11.43 -1.46
CA ARG A 253 15.21 -12.31 -2.61
C ARG A 253 14.76 -11.55 -3.86
N SER A 254 14.03 -10.44 -3.72
CA SER A 254 13.59 -9.64 -4.86
C SER A 254 14.73 -9.04 -5.69
N LEU A 255 15.94 -8.95 -5.12
CA LEU A 255 17.15 -8.56 -5.86
C LEU A 255 17.52 -9.56 -6.96
N GLU A 256 17.06 -10.82 -6.87
CA GLU A 256 17.24 -11.82 -7.93
C GLU A 256 16.55 -11.40 -9.23
N GLN A 257 15.54 -10.52 -9.17
CA GLN A 257 14.82 -10.00 -10.34
C GLN A 257 15.60 -8.93 -11.11
N GLN A 258 16.74 -8.44 -10.59
CA GLN A 258 17.46 -7.29 -11.16
C GLN A 258 18.63 -7.68 -12.06
N GLY A 259 18.89 -6.86 -13.09
CA GLY A 259 20.15 -6.85 -13.84
C GLY A 259 20.41 -8.06 -14.74
N LYS A 260 19.39 -8.88 -15.01
CA LYS A 260 19.50 -10.09 -15.85
C LYS A 260 18.25 -10.27 -16.71
N ASP A 261 18.44 -10.69 -17.95
CA ASP A 261 17.34 -11.16 -18.81
C ASP A 261 16.96 -12.59 -18.41
N LEU A 262 16.16 -12.73 -17.35
CA LEU A 262 15.76 -14.03 -16.83
C LEU A 262 14.66 -14.65 -17.68
N SER A 263 14.84 -15.91 -18.05
CA SER A 263 13.75 -16.70 -18.64
C SER A 263 12.68 -17.02 -17.59
N PRO A 264 11.38 -17.03 -17.95
CA PRO A 264 10.30 -17.53 -17.09
C PRO A 264 10.48 -18.99 -16.63
N TYR A 265 11.38 -19.75 -17.28
CA TYR A 265 11.70 -21.14 -16.94
C TYR A 265 12.95 -21.29 -16.05
N GLU A 266 13.70 -20.21 -15.82
CA GLU A 266 14.94 -20.23 -15.01
C GLU A 266 14.71 -19.68 -13.59
N SER A 267 13.71 -18.82 -13.41
CA SER A 267 13.36 -18.26 -12.11
C SER A 267 11.84 -18.17 -11.96
N ASN A 268 11.35 -18.50 -10.76
CA ASN A 268 9.93 -18.38 -10.42
C ASN A 268 9.62 -16.93 -10.01
N ILE A 269 9.56 -16.04 -11.01
CA ILE A 269 9.30 -14.61 -10.82
C ILE A 269 7.95 -14.35 -10.13
N LEU A 270 6.93 -15.16 -10.45
CA LEU A 270 5.62 -15.06 -9.82
C LEU A 270 5.70 -15.30 -8.30
N ASP A 271 6.46 -16.33 -7.89
CA ASP A 271 6.68 -16.63 -6.48
C ASP A 271 7.40 -15.50 -5.75
N ILE A 272 8.39 -14.88 -6.37
CA ILE A 272 9.11 -13.72 -5.80
C ILE A 272 8.16 -12.52 -5.62
N SER A 273 7.37 -12.18 -6.65
CA SER A 273 6.38 -11.09 -6.54
C SER A 273 5.33 -11.39 -5.47
N PHE A 274 4.82 -12.62 -5.41
CA PHE A 274 3.83 -13.00 -4.39
C PHE A 274 4.41 -12.99 -2.98
N GLU A 275 5.64 -13.47 -2.80
CA GLU A 275 6.32 -13.42 -1.50
C GLU A 275 6.54 -11.98 -1.05
N LYS A 276 7.07 -11.12 -1.91
CA LYS A 276 7.34 -9.70 -1.60
C LYS A 276 6.06 -8.96 -1.23
N GLY A 277 5.06 -9.00 -2.10
CA GLY A 277 3.79 -8.32 -1.87
C GLY A 277 3.05 -8.87 -0.66
N GLY A 278 2.91 -10.20 -0.60
CA GLY A 278 2.14 -10.87 0.44
C GLY A 278 2.76 -10.72 1.83
N THR A 279 4.08 -10.84 1.96
CA THR A 279 4.75 -10.62 3.25
C THR A 279 4.74 -9.16 3.69
N SER A 280 4.74 -8.20 2.75
CA SER A 280 4.70 -6.77 3.06
C SER A 280 3.42 -6.40 3.82
N VAL A 281 2.26 -6.74 3.25
CA VAL A 281 0.97 -6.44 3.88
C VAL A 281 0.69 -7.37 5.07
N LEU A 282 1.25 -8.59 5.07
CA LEU A 282 1.18 -9.47 6.24
C LEU A 282 1.92 -8.86 7.44
N ALA A 283 3.10 -8.28 7.24
CA ALA A 283 3.81 -7.55 8.28
C ALA A 283 3.00 -6.35 8.78
N ASP A 284 2.37 -5.58 7.87
CA ASP A 284 1.46 -4.49 8.25
C ASP A 284 0.36 -4.98 9.19
N ALA A 285 -0.31 -6.08 8.85
CA ALA A 285 -1.40 -6.63 9.65
C ALA A 285 -0.96 -7.15 11.03
N PHE A 286 0.21 -7.78 11.12
CA PHE A 286 0.78 -8.18 12.42
C PHE A 286 1.16 -6.96 13.27
N LEU A 287 1.67 -5.89 12.67
CA LEU A 287 1.97 -4.65 13.38
C LEU A 287 0.70 -3.90 13.81
N VAL A 288 -0.39 -4.09 13.10
CA VAL A 288 -1.70 -3.55 13.47
C VAL A 288 -2.34 -4.33 14.63
N LYS A 289 -2.36 -5.66 14.58
CA LYS A 289 -3.18 -6.49 15.50
C LYS A 289 -2.39 -7.36 16.48
N GLY A 290 -1.08 -7.52 16.27
CA GLY A 290 -0.18 -8.37 17.06
C GLY A 290 -0.37 -9.88 16.81
N ILE A 291 -1.62 -10.36 16.76
CA ILE A 291 -1.98 -11.76 16.56
C ILE A 291 -3.05 -11.87 15.47
N LEU A 292 -2.77 -12.68 14.45
CA LEU A 292 -3.70 -12.94 13.35
C LEU A 292 -4.23 -14.37 13.39
N SER A 293 -5.48 -14.54 12.94
CA SER A 293 -5.97 -15.86 12.57
C SER A 293 -5.30 -16.29 11.25
N LYS A 294 -5.17 -17.61 10.99
CA LYS A 294 -4.66 -18.08 9.71
C LYS A 294 -5.52 -17.59 8.53
N GLY A 295 -6.83 -17.40 8.73
CA GLY A 295 -7.75 -16.88 7.72
C GLY A 295 -7.50 -15.39 7.42
N ASP A 296 -7.30 -14.57 8.45
CA ASP A 296 -6.93 -13.15 8.31
C ASP A 296 -5.59 -13.05 7.56
N ALA A 297 -4.59 -13.81 8.00
CA ALA A 297 -3.27 -13.83 7.39
C ALA A 297 -3.30 -14.28 5.91
N ASP A 298 -4.10 -15.29 5.58
CA ASP A 298 -4.28 -15.81 4.21
C ASP A 298 -4.87 -14.74 3.29
N PHE A 299 -5.95 -14.09 3.70
CA PHE A 299 -6.56 -13.01 2.93
C PHE A 299 -5.60 -11.85 2.74
N ILE A 300 -4.96 -11.40 3.82
CA ILE A 300 -4.04 -10.27 3.81
C ILE A 300 -2.83 -10.55 2.91
N PHE A 301 -2.28 -11.76 2.95
CA PHE A 301 -1.21 -12.18 2.05
C PHE A 301 -1.65 -12.11 0.59
N GLY A 302 -2.83 -12.62 0.26
CA GLY A 302 -3.36 -12.55 -1.11
C GLY A 302 -3.59 -11.11 -1.58
N PHE A 303 -4.07 -10.24 -0.69
CA PHE A 303 -4.25 -8.83 -0.99
C PHE A 303 -2.90 -8.15 -1.27
N GLY A 304 -1.87 -8.43 -0.47
CA GLY A 304 -0.51 -7.95 -0.72
C GLY A 304 0.09 -8.45 -2.03
N ALA A 305 -0.13 -9.72 -2.38
CA ALA A 305 0.29 -10.26 -3.67
C ALA A 305 -0.40 -9.54 -4.84
N ILE A 306 -1.68 -9.19 -4.71
CA ILE A 306 -2.39 -8.39 -5.73
C ILE A 306 -1.79 -6.99 -5.87
N LEU A 307 -1.52 -6.30 -4.76
CA LEU A 307 -0.91 -4.97 -4.79
C LEU A 307 0.45 -4.99 -5.50
N GLN A 308 1.31 -5.98 -5.20
CA GLN A 308 2.60 -6.13 -5.90
C GLN A 308 2.41 -6.35 -7.41
N MET A 309 1.40 -7.10 -7.83
CA MET A 309 1.12 -7.31 -9.26
C MET A 309 0.61 -6.04 -9.94
N ILE A 310 -0.12 -5.19 -9.22
CA ILE A 310 -0.53 -3.87 -9.72
C ILE A 310 0.71 -2.98 -9.88
N ASP A 311 1.60 -2.95 -8.89
CA ASP A 311 2.86 -2.20 -8.97
C ASP A 311 3.73 -2.68 -10.14
N ASP A 312 3.94 -3.99 -10.27
CA ASP A 312 4.70 -4.61 -11.38
C ASP A 312 4.09 -4.26 -12.76
N LEU A 313 2.76 -4.13 -12.86
CA LEU A 313 2.09 -3.70 -14.09
C LEU A 313 2.25 -2.20 -14.34
N GLN A 314 2.17 -1.36 -13.30
CA GLN A 314 2.37 0.09 -13.41
C GLN A 314 3.79 0.43 -13.87
N ASP A 315 4.78 -0.33 -13.41
CA ASP A 315 6.19 -0.13 -13.71
C ASP A 315 6.72 -1.01 -14.85
N ALA A 316 5.87 -1.79 -15.53
CA ALA A 316 6.27 -2.72 -16.59
C ALA A 316 7.24 -2.13 -17.64
N GLU A 317 7.02 -0.90 -18.13
CA GLU A 317 7.96 -0.23 -19.04
C GLU A 317 9.29 0.10 -18.38
N ARG A 318 9.26 0.66 -17.16
CA ARG A 318 10.45 1.05 -16.41
C ARG A 318 11.30 -0.17 -16.08
N ASP A 319 10.67 -1.22 -15.57
CA ASP A 319 11.32 -2.47 -15.20
C ASP A 319 11.95 -3.13 -16.42
N MET A 320 11.22 -3.21 -17.53
CA MET A 320 11.78 -3.74 -18.78
C MET A 320 13.01 -2.95 -19.25
N ASN A 321 12.97 -1.61 -19.17
CA ASN A 321 14.09 -0.75 -19.56
C ASN A 321 15.30 -0.87 -18.61
N ASN A 322 15.05 -1.14 -17.33
CA ASN A 322 16.08 -1.33 -16.31
C ASN A 322 16.60 -2.77 -16.23
N GLY A 323 16.06 -3.70 -17.03
CA GLY A 323 16.40 -5.12 -16.95
C GLY A 323 15.92 -5.78 -15.66
N HIS A 324 14.87 -5.24 -15.04
CA HIS A 324 14.16 -5.85 -13.92
C HIS A 324 13.06 -6.78 -14.45
N MET A 325 13.07 -8.04 -14.00
CA MET A 325 12.20 -9.10 -14.48
C MET A 325 11.04 -9.32 -13.51
N THR A 326 9.90 -8.73 -13.85
CA THR A 326 8.58 -9.03 -13.26
C THR A 326 7.77 -9.84 -14.27
N ILE A 327 6.66 -10.43 -13.82
CA ILE A 327 5.80 -11.19 -14.74
C ILE A 327 5.28 -10.32 -15.90
N PHE A 328 5.09 -9.03 -15.67
CA PHE A 328 4.65 -8.08 -16.70
C PHE A 328 5.80 -7.62 -17.58
N SER A 329 6.98 -7.28 -17.04
CA SER A 329 8.11 -6.84 -17.88
C SER A 329 8.66 -7.97 -18.76
N GLN A 330 8.72 -9.20 -18.24
CA GLN A 330 9.07 -10.40 -19.02
C GLN A 330 8.07 -10.65 -20.15
N THR A 331 6.77 -10.52 -19.87
CA THR A 331 5.73 -10.72 -20.88
C THR A 331 5.75 -9.61 -21.92
N ALA A 332 5.82 -8.35 -21.50
CA ALA A 332 5.80 -7.15 -22.36
C ALA A 332 6.92 -7.15 -23.41
N LYS A 333 8.06 -7.78 -23.11
CA LYS A 333 9.20 -7.92 -24.02
C LYS A 333 8.87 -8.74 -25.27
N ARG A 334 7.96 -9.73 -25.16
CA ARG A 334 7.72 -10.73 -26.22
C ARG A 334 6.25 -10.88 -26.64
N TRP A 335 5.32 -10.55 -25.75
CA TRP A 335 3.88 -10.74 -25.94
C TRP A 335 3.07 -9.52 -25.47
N LYS A 336 1.80 -9.50 -25.84
CA LYS A 336 0.85 -8.48 -25.36
C LYS A 336 0.38 -8.79 -23.94
N LEU A 337 0.15 -7.74 -23.16
CA LEU A 337 -0.25 -7.84 -21.76
C LEU A 337 -1.75 -8.13 -21.55
N ASP A 338 -2.56 -8.11 -22.61
CA ASP A 338 -4.02 -8.26 -22.57
C ASP A 338 -4.49 -9.41 -21.66
N SER A 339 -4.02 -10.64 -21.92
CA SER A 339 -4.47 -11.85 -21.20
C SER A 339 -4.00 -11.90 -19.75
N ILE A 340 -2.78 -11.42 -19.47
CA ILE A 340 -2.24 -11.44 -18.11
C ILE A 340 -2.87 -10.34 -17.25
N THR A 341 -3.20 -9.19 -17.84
CA THR A 341 -3.96 -8.14 -17.14
C THR A 341 -5.40 -8.57 -16.87
N ASN A 342 -6.06 -9.28 -17.79
CA ASN A 342 -7.36 -9.91 -17.51
C ASN A 342 -7.29 -10.90 -16.35
N ARG A 343 -6.22 -11.71 -16.30
CA ARG A 343 -5.98 -12.62 -15.18
C ARG A 343 -5.86 -11.88 -13.86
N LEU A 344 -5.11 -10.76 -13.81
CA LEU A 344 -5.01 -9.92 -12.62
C LEU A 344 -6.37 -9.37 -12.17
N LEU A 345 -7.19 -8.88 -13.09
CA LEU A 345 -8.53 -8.36 -12.78
C LEU A 345 -9.46 -9.47 -12.24
N ASN A 346 -9.47 -10.64 -12.87
CA ASN A 346 -10.25 -11.79 -12.37
C ASN A 346 -9.74 -12.30 -11.02
N PHE A 347 -8.42 -12.28 -10.81
CA PHE A 347 -7.78 -12.70 -9.57
C PHE A 347 -8.15 -11.76 -8.41
N LEU A 348 -8.09 -10.44 -8.65
CA LEU A 348 -8.57 -9.42 -7.73
C LEU A 348 -10.04 -9.65 -7.38
N HIS A 349 -10.91 -9.78 -8.38
CA HIS A 349 -12.36 -9.95 -8.14
C HIS A 349 -12.66 -11.19 -7.30
N HIS A 350 -12.05 -12.33 -7.65
CA HIS A 350 -12.22 -13.58 -6.92
C HIS A 350 -11.74 -13.46 -5.47
N HIS A 351 -10.56 -12.87 -5.26
CA HIS A 351 -9.98 -12.69 -3.93
C HIS A 351 -10.85 -11.79 -3.05
N MET A 352 -11.25 -10.61 -3.54
CA MET A 352 -12.07 -9.66 -2.78
C MET A 352 -13.44 -10.24 -2.44
N LYS A 353 -14.09 -10.93 -3.39
CA LYS A 353 -15.37 -11.61 -3.17
C LYS A 353 -15.28 -12.72 -2.13
N SER A 354 -14.15 -13.45 -2.07
CA SER A 354 -13.97 -14.54 -1.11
C SER A 354 -14.03 -14.07 0.35
N TRP A 355 -13.60 -12.84 0.63
CA TRP A 355 -13.59 -12.28 1.99
C TRP A 355 -14.96 -11.77 2.43
N MET A 356 -15.79 -11.31 1.49
CA MET A 356 -17.15 -10.82 1.77
C MET A 356 -18.04 -11.88 2.44
N TYR A 357 -17.71 -13.17 2.38
CA TYR A 357 -18.47 -14.21 3.08
C TYR A 357 -18.21 -14.25 4.60
N TYR A 358 -17.19 -13.56 5.09
CA TYR A 358 -16.70 -13.67 6.47
C TYR A 358 -16.78 -12.37 7.28
N VAL A 359 -17.31 -11.29 6.69
CA VAL A 359 -17.27 -9.94 7.27
C VAL A 359 -18.64 -9.27 7.35
N ASN A 360 -18.73 -8.16 8.08
CA ASN A 360 -19.96 -7.38 8.25
C ASN A 360 -20.15 -6.30 7.14
N ILE A 361 -21.32 -5.66 7.14
CA ILE A 361 -21.70 -4.68 6.11
C ILE A 361 -20.69 -3.53 5.95
N SER A 362 -20.16 -2.96 7.04
CA SER A 362 -19.15 -1.88 6.93
C SER A 362 -17.85 -2.38 6.30
N GLN A 363 -17.43 -3.59 6.62
CA GLN A 363 -16.28 -4.22 5.96
C GLN A 363 -16.57 -4.49 4.47
N HIS A 364 -17.82 -4.81 4.09
CA HIS A 364 -18.18 -4.97 2.67
C HIS A 364 -18.02 -3.67 1.88
N GLU A 365 -18.41 -2.54 2.47
CA GLU A 365 -18.22 -1.22 1.82
C GLU A 365 -16.74 -0.91 1.62
N MET A 366 -15.90 -1.22 2.61
CA MET A 366 -14.45 -1.06 2.51
C MET A 366 -13.84 -1.98 1.44
N ILE A 367 -14.24 -3.25 1.39
CA ILE A 367 -13.77 -4.21 0.37
C ILE A 367 -14.11 -3.70 -1.04
N ARG A 368 -15.35 -3.24 -1.26
CA ARG A 368 -15.76 -2.69 -2.56
C ARG A 368 -14.99 -1.42 -2.94
N LEU A 369 -14.71 -0.55 -1.96
CA LEU A 369 -13.89 0.64 -2.16
C LEU A 369 -12.47 0.23 -2.59
N ILE A 370 -11.83 -0.69 -1.86
CA ILE A 370 -10.48 -1.18 -2.17
C ILE A 370 -10.45 -1.83 -3.55
N GLU A 371 -11.40 -2.71 -3.87
CA GLU A 371 -11.49 -3.37 -5.17
C GLU A 371 -11.63 -2.35 -6.31
N SER A 372 -12.53 -1.37 -6.16
CA SER A 372 -12.75 -0.33 -7.17
C SER A 372 -11.50 0.54 -7.37
N ASN A 373 -10.77 0.85 -6.30
CA ASN A 373 -9.50 1.58 -6.38
C ASN A 373 -8.39 0.74 -7.03
N CYS A 374 -8.29 -0.55 -6.73
CA CYS A 374 -7.35 -1.45 -7.39
C CYS A 374 -7.64 -1.54 -8.90
N ILE A 375 -8.92 -1.63 -9.29
CA ILE A 375 -9.32 -1.58 -10.71
C ILE A 375 -8.90 -0.25 -11.34
N LEU A 376 -9.11 0.89 -10.67
CA LEU A 376 -8.68 2.20 -11.18
C LEU A 376 -7.15 2.27 -11.36
N LEU A 377 -6.37 1.73 -10.43
CA LEU A 377 -4.92 1.63 -10.54
C LEU A 377 -4.51 0.75 -11.73
N ILE A 378 -5.19 -0.38 -11.95
CA ILE A 378 -4.96 -1.24 -13.12
C ILE A 378 -5.31 -0.50 -14.42
N MET A 379 -6.42 0.26 -14.46
CA MET A 379 -6.79 1.07 -15.63
C MET A 379 -5.76 2.16 -15.92
N GLU A 380 -5.23 2.82 -14.89
CA GLU A 380 -4.14 3.77 -15.01
C GLU A 380 -2.86 3.10 -15.52
N ALA A 381 -2.53 1.90 -15.01
CA ALA A 381 -1.39 1.12 -15.46
C ALA A 381 -1.49 0.74 -16.95
N ILE A 382 -2.68 0.29 -17.41
CA ILE A 382 -2.96 0.03 -18.83
C ILE A 382 -2.79 1.31 -19.66
N ALA A 383 -3.35 2.42 -19.17
CA ALA A 383 -3.26 3.71 -19.85
C ALA A 383 -1.80 4.18 -19.99
N ARG A 384 -0.96 3.97 -18.98
CA ARG A 384 0.49 4.28 -19.02
C ARG A 384 1.23 3.38 -20.00
N ASN A 385 0.91 2.08 -20.01
CA ASN A 385 1.64 1.04 -20.73
C ASN A 385 1.02 0.64 -22.08
N LYS A 386 0.20 1.49 -22.72
CA LYS A 386 -0.57 1.19 -23.95
C LYS A 386 0.19 0.43 -25.04
N LYS A 387 1.47 0.72 -25.24
CA LYS A 387 2.30 0.08 -26.28
C LYS A 387 2.41 -1.45 -26.12
N PHE A 388 2.27 -1.95 -24.90
CA PHE A 388 2.31 -3.38 -24.59
C PHE A 388 0.96 -4.09 -24.70
N PHE A 389 -0.10 -3.37 -25.06
CA PHE A 389 -1.44 -3.93 -25.25
C PHE A 389 -1.83 -3.98 -26.74
N SER A 390 -2.82 -4.79 -27.08
CA SER A 390 -3.45 -4.74 -28.41
C SER A 390 -4.45 -3.58 -28.51
N GLN A 391 -4.66 -3.05 -29.72
CA GLN A 391 -5.59 -1.93 -29.91
C GLN A 391 -7.06 -2.33 -29.70
N SER A 392 -7.42 -3.57 -30.06
CA SER A 392 -8.76 -4.12 -29.81
C SER A 392 -9.03 -4.21 -28.31
N TYR A 393 -8.05 -4.70 -27.54
CA TYR A 393 -8.13 -4.75 -26.09
C TYR A 393 -8.28 -3.36 -25.49
N LEU A 394 -7.41 -2.41 -25.84
CA LEU A 394 -7.46 -1.04 -25.33
C LEU A 394 -8.82 -0.37 -25.58
N LYS A 395 -9.38 -0.51 -26.79
CA LYS A 395 -10.69 0.04 -27.14
C LYS A 395 -11.82 -0.56 -26.29
N HIS A 396 -11.73 -1.85 -25.97
CA HIS A 396 -12.75 -2.55 -25.20
C HIS A 396 -12.62 -2.28 -23.70
N ILE A 397 -11.44 -2.48 -23.12
CA ILE A 397 -11.21 -2.30 -21.67
C ILE A 397 -11.41 -0.85 -21.22
N GLU A 398 -11.11 0.15 -22.07
CA GLU A 398 -11.37 1.56 -21.78
C GLU A 398 -12.85 1.82 -21.52
N THR A 399 -13.79 1.06 -22.11
CA THR A 399 -15.22 1.30 -21.86
C THR A 399 -15.61 1.08 -20.41
N TYR A 400 -14.86 0.27 -19.65
CA TYR A 400 -15.11 0.04 -18.23
C TYR A 400 -14.31 0.99 -17.32
N SER A 401 -13.40 1.78 -17.87
CA SER A 401 -12.67 2.79 -17.12
C SER A 401 -13.56 4.03 -16.89
N PRO A 402 -13.59 4.59 -15.65
CA PRO A 402 -14.34 5.82 -15.36
C PRO A 402 -13.79 7.06 -16.08
N TYR A 403 -12.51 7.02 -16.49
CA TYR A 403 -11.83 8.08 -17.21
C TYR A 403 -11.29 7.55 -18.54
N SER A 404 -11.10 8.42 -19.54
CA SER A 404 -10.40 8.01 -20.77
C SER A 404 -8.94 7.73 -20.45
N PHE A 405 -8.35 6.80 -21.18
CA PHE A 405 -6.92 6.54 -21.06
C PHE A 405 -6.10 7.75 -21.51
N ALA A 406 -6.64 8.61 -22.38
CA ALA A 406 -5.99 9.89 -22.70
C ALA A 406 -5.99 10.83 -21.48
N TYR A 407 -7.08 10.91 -20.73
CA TYR A 407 -7.14 11.69 -19.49
C TYR A 407 -6.17 11.15 -18.44
N LEU A 408 -6.20 9.85 -18.15
CA LEU A 408 -5.33 9.21 -17.15
C LEU A 408 -3.84 9.44 -17.43
N GLN A 409 -3.40 9.29 -18.69
CA GLN A 409 -2.01 9.57 -19.08
C GLN A 409 -1.59 11.03 -18.85
N ASN A 410 -2.52 11.97 -19.04
CA ASN A 410 -2.24 13.40 -18.89
C ASN A 410 -2.38 13.87 -17.45
N LEU A 411 -3.15 13.16 -16.62
CA LEU A 411 -3.42 13.52 -15.23
C LEU A 411 -2.13 13.64 -14.42
N GLU A 412 -1.24 12.63 -14.48
CA GLU A 412 0.03 12.66 -13.77
C GLU A 412 0.88 13.88 -14.16
N ASN A 413 1.02 14.14 -15.46
CA ASN A 413 1.77 15.29 -15.97
C ASN A 413 1.14 16.63 -15.54
N ASN A 414 -0.19 16.71 -15.50
CA ASN A 414 -0.91 17.90 -15.05
C ASN A 414 -0.70 18.14 -13.55
N LEU A 415 -0.75 17.09 -12.73
CA LEU A 415 -0.48 17.16 -11.29
C LEU A 415 0.97 17.56 -11.03
N LYS A 416 1.96 16.96 -11.71
CA LYS A 416 3.38 17.35 -11.62
C LYS A 416 3.60 18.82 -11.98
N LYS A 417 2.98 19.31 -13.05
CA LYS A 417 3.06 20.73 -13.45
C LYS A 417 2.45 21.66 -12.39
N LYS A 418 1.32 21.29 -11.80
CA LYS A 418 0.69 22.05 -10.70
C LYS A 418 1.59 22.06 -9.46
N TYR A 419 2.11 20.91 -9.06
CA TYR A 419 3.04 20.79 -7.95
C TYR A 419 4.28 21.68 -8.13
N ALA A 420 4.95 21.60 -9.28
CA ALA A 420 6.11 22.44 -9.60
C ALA A 420 5.81 23.95 -9.61
N LYS A 421 4.57 24.36 -9.92
CA LYS A 421 4.14 25.77 -9.81
C LYS A 421 4.01 26.21 -8.36
N LEU A 422 3.48 25.35 -7.48
CA LEU A 422 3.40 25.61 -6.04
C LEU A 422 4.82 25.74 -5.46
N GLU A 423 5.76 24.87 -5.85
CA GLU A 423 7.15 24.93 -5.37
C GLU A 423 7.81 26.26 -5.74
N LYS A 424 7.61 26.73 -6.97
CA LYS A 424 8.12 28.04 -7.42
C LYS A 424 7.52 29.22 -6.66
N ARG A 425 6.26 29.09 -6.22
CA ARG A 425 5.50 30.13 -5.52
C ARG A 425 5.94 30.25 -4.06
N PHE A 426 6.03 29.12 -3.35
CA PHE A 426 6.30 29.08 -1.92
C PHE A 426 7.80 28.97 -1.62
N ARG A 427 8.63 29.88 -2.17
CA ARG A 427 10.08 29.88 -1.92
C ARG A 427 10.36 29.94 -0.41
N GLY A 428 10.91 28.86 0.14
CA GLY A 428 11.22 28.71 1.57
C GLY A 428 10.18 27.97 2.42
N ILE A 429 9.03 27.58 1.87
CA ILE A 429 8.04 26.69 2.52
C ILE A 429 7.82 25.49 1.61
N SER A 430 8.02 24.27 2.13
CA SER A 430 7.79 23.06 1.35
C SER A 430 6.32 22.90 0.97
N VAL A 431 6.03 22.62 -0.30
CA VAL A 431 4.67 22.32 -0.78
C VAL A 431 4.11 21.08 -0.09
N ASP A 432 4.95 20.08 0.16
CA ASP A 432 4.56 18.89 0.90
C ASP A 432 4.16 19.21 2.35
N SER A 433 4.78 20.22 2.99
CA SER A 433 4.36 20.69 4.32
C SER A 433 2.98 21.36 4.27
N ILE A 434 2.68 22.05 3.18
CA ILE A 434 1.35 22.65 2.94
C ILE A 434 0.33 21.54 2.68
N LEU A 435 0.68 20.52 1.89
CA LEU A 435 -0.16 19.35 1.62
C LEU A 435 -0.45 18.56 2.89
N ALA A 436 0.57 18.34 3.73
CA ALA A 436 0.43 17.74 5.04
C ALA A 436 -0.59 18.51 5.91
N GLN A 437 -0.43 19.83 6.02
CA GLN A 437 -1.39 20.67 6.74
C GLN A 437 -2.80 20.58 6.13
N ALA A 438 -2.92 20.49 4.79
CA ALA A 438 -4.22 20.37 4.13
C ALA A 438 -4.97 19.06 4.43
N VAL A 439 -4.27 18.01 4.90
CA VAL A 439 -4.84 16.69 5.20
C VAL A 439 -4.87 16.34 6.68
N THR A 440 -4.15 17.08 7.53
CA THR A 440 -4.20 16.94 9.00
C THR A 440 -5.42 17.69 9.55
N PRO A 441 -6.33 17.06 10.31
CA PRO A 441 -7.39 17.78 11.00
C PRO A 441 -6.83 18.70 12.09
N VAL A 442 -7.40 19.91 12.25
CA VAL A 442 -7.09 20.77 13.41
C VAL A 442 -7.84 20.20 14.60
N TYR A 443 -7.12 19.57 15.52
CA TYR A 443 -7.66 19.24 16.84
C TYR A 443 -7.44 20.46 17.74
N GLN A 444 -8.55 21.05 18.21
CA GLN A 444 -8.52 22.08 19.25
C GLN A 444 -8.28 21.46 20.62
#